data_AF-A0A4J2BHS1-F1
#
_entry.id   AF-A0A4J2BHS1-F1
#
_cell.length_a   1.000
_cell.length_b   1.000
_cell.length_c   1.000
_cell.angle_alpha   90.00
_cell.angle_beta   90.00
_cell.angle_gamma   90.00
#
_symmetry.space_group_name_H-M   'P 1'
#
loop_
_entity.id
_entity.type
_entity.pdbx_description
1 polymer ?
#
loop_
_entity_poly.entity_id
_entity_poly.type
_entity_poly.pdbx_seq_one_letter_code
_entity_poly.pdbx_strand_id
1 'polypeptide(L)'
;MLAEAIIKNGIEIVVVTDHNTTKGIKKLQMAVSIIMKNYPIYDIHPHILHGVEISAADKLHIVCIYDYEQESWVNQWLSENIISEKDGSYQHSLTIMKDFNNQKIVNYIAHFNSYDILKKGSHLSGAYKRKIFSKENTRFLEFNINSKESSQQLDILYKEVGVLSLGQKVVAMLDFLLAYSDYSKDFRPLIIDQPEDNLDNRYIYRHLVQQFRDVKAQRQIILATHNATIVTNSMTDQVVIMESDGVNGWIESQGYVSEKYIKNHIINQLEGGKDSFKHKISIYETALSE
;
A
#
# COMPACT_ATOMS: atom_id res chain seq x y z
N MET A 1 24.54 18.77 9.03
CA MET A 1 23.57 18.61 10.15
C MET A 1 22.29 17.96 9.64
N LEU A 2 21.44 17.34 10.50
CA LEU A 2 20.22 16.64 10.05
C LEU A 2 19.28 17.55 9.22
N ALA A 3 18.98 18.76 9.71
CA ALA A 3 18.14 19.73 8.99
C ALA A 3 18.70 20.10 7.61
N GLU A 4 20.01 20.28 7.51
CA GLU A 4 20.68 20.58 6.23
C GLU A 4 20.58 19.40 5.25
N ALA A 5 20.71 18.16 5.75
CA ALA A 5 20.55 16.97 4.92
C ALA A 5 19.12 16.83 4.40
N ILE A 6 18.11 17.08 5.24
CA ILE A 6 16.69 17.10 4.84
C ILE A 6 16.49 18.05 3.66
N ILE A 7 16.98 19.29 3.79
CA ILE A 7 16.80 20.34 2.78
C ILE A 7 17.57 20.01 1.49
N LYS A 8 18.85 19.62 1.58
CA LYS A 8 19.68 19.32 0.41
C LYS A 8 19.18 18.13 -0.41
N ASN A 9 18.53 17.16 0.24
CA ASN A 9 17.95 16.01 -0.44
C ASN A 9 16.50 16.25 -0.91
N GLY A 10 15.97 17.46 -0.72
CA GLY A 10 14.61 17.82 -1.13
C GLY A 10 13.52 17.06 -0.40
N ILE A 11 13.72 16.76 0.89
CA ILE A 11 12.73 16.07 1.72
C ILE A 11 11.66 17.09 2.14
N GLU A 12 10.44 16.91 1.64
CA GLU A 12 9.31 17.84 1.86
C GLU A 12 8.53 17.58 3.15
N ILE A 13 8.52 16.34 3.65
CA ILE A 13 7.80 15.97 4.87
C ILE A 13 8.73 15.18 5.78
N VAL A 14 8.77 15.56 7.06
CA VAL A 14 9.55 14.89 8.09
C VAL A 14 8.66 14.64 9.30
N VAL A 15 8.55 13.38 9.73
CA VAL A 15 7.94 13.03 11.01
C VAL A 15 9.05 12.89 12.04
N VAL A 16 8.97 13.63 13.15
CA VAL A 16 9.94 13.50 14.25
C VAL A 16 9.34 12.66 15.35
N THR A 17 9.95 11.51 15.64
CA THR A 17 9.47 10.55 16.64
C THR A 17 10.59 10.24 17.64
N ASP A 18 10.77 11.11 18.63
CA ASP A 18 11.75 10.83 19.68
C ASP A 18 11.22 9.73 20.62
N HIS A 19 12.14 8.97 21.24
CA HIS A 19 11.77 8.00 22.26
C HIS A 19 11.21 8.70 23.50
N ASN A 20 9.94 8.43 23.81
CA ASN A 20 9.24 8.83 25.03
C ASN A 20 9.22 10.35 25.28
N THR A 21 9.49 11.17 24.26
CA THR A 21 9.52 12.63 24.36
C THR A 21 9.16 13.28 23.02
N THR A 22 8.95 14.60 23.03
CA THR A 22 8.56 15.41 21.86
C THR A 22 9.55 16.55 21.59
N LYS A 23 10.65 16.60 22.36
CA LYS A 23 11.61 17.73 22.39
C LYS A 23 12.31 17.98 21.05
N GLY A 24 12.53 16.94 20.25
CA GLY A 24 13.21 16.97 18.96
C GLY A 24 12.43 17.73 17.90
N ILE A 25 11.09 17.76 18.00
CA ILE A 25 10.21 18.47 17.06
C ILE A 25 10.60 19.95 17.00
N LYS A 26 10.60 20.64 18.15
CA LYS A 26 10.95 22.07 18.24
C LYS A 26 12.41 22.33 17.85
N LYS A 27 13.32 21.41 18.19
CA LYS A 27 14.74 21.52 17.81
C LYS A 27 14.90 21.49 16.29
N LEU A 28 14.23 20.57 15.61
CA LEU A 28 14.31 20.45 14.15
C LEU A 28 13.62 21.63 13.46
N GLN A 29 12.44 22.05 13.92
CA GLN A 29 11.73 23.23 13.41
C GLN A 29 12.61 24.48 13.47
N MET A 30 13.28 24.70 14.61
CA MET A 30 14.21 25.81 14.78
C MET A 30 15.41 25.70 13.81
N ALA A 31 16.00 24.52 13.69
CA ALA A 31 17.14 24.30 12.80
C ALA A 31 16.79 24.54 11.32
N VAL A 32 15.64 24.04 10.85
CA VAL A 32 15.14 24.29 9.49
C VAL A 32 14.89 25.78 9.28
N SER A 33 14.23 26.45 10.23
CA SER A 33 13.96 27.90 10.16
C SER A 33 15.24 28.73 10.04
N ILE A 34 16.29 28.39 10.80
CA ILE A 34 17.59 29.06 10.74
C ILE A 34 18.25 28.87 9.37
N ILE A 35 18.23 27.64 8.82
CA ILE A 35 18.85 27.35 7.53
C ILE A 35 18.11 28.08 6.41
N MET A 36 16.78 28.02 6.38
CA MET A 36 15.95 28.71 5.39
C MET A 36 16.16 30.22 5.40
N LYS A 37 16.29 30.82 6.59
CA LYS A 37 16.55 32.26 6.72
C LYS A 37 17.95 32.67 6.21
N ASN A 38 18.96 31.83 6.43
CA ASN A 38 20.35 32.13 6.09
C ASN A 38 20.73 31.73 4.66
N TYR A 39 20.02 30.77 4.06
CA TYR A 39 20.29 30.22 2.74
C TYR A 39 19.00 30.17 1.90
N PRO A 40 18.52 31.32 1.38
CA PRO A 40 17.29 31.40 0.60
C PRO A 40 17.40 30.77 -0.81
N ILE A 41 18.47 30.03 -1.08
CA ILE A 41 18.69 29.31 -2.35
C ILE A 41 17.87 28.02 -2.45
N TYR A 42 17.29 27.55 -1.35
CA TYR A 42 16.51 26.33 -1.30
C TYR A 42 15.02 26.66 -1.47
N ASP A 43 14.37 26.00 -2.42
CA ASP A 43 12.95 26.22 -2.78
C ASP A 43 11.99 25.28 -2.04
N ILE A 44 12.49 24.52 -1.07
CA ILE A 44 11.73 23.50 -0.33
C ILE A 44 11.63 23.93 1.13
N HIS A 45 10.40 23.92 1.66
CA HIS A 45 10.13 24.14 3.08
C HIS A 45 9.60 22.84 3.71
N PRO A 46 10.47 22.04 4.36
CA PRO A 46 10.07 20.76 4.93
C PRO A 46 8.96 20.95 5.98
N HIS A 47 7.83 20.29 5.77
CA HIS A 47 6.75 20.21 6.75
C HIS A 47 7.12 19.20 7.84
N ILE A 48 7.23 19.66 9.08
CA ILE A 48 7.62 18.83 10.22
C ILE A 48 6.36 18.39 10.96
N LEU A 49 5.99 17.12 10.79
CA LEU A 49 4.89 16.48 11.49
C LEU A 49 5.33 16.06 12.90
N HIS A 50 4.40 16.22 13.85
CA HIS A 50 4.65 15.93 15.24
C HIS A 50 4.49 14.44 15.50
N GLY A 51 5.41 13.86 16.26
CA GLY A 51 5.33 12.46 16.63
C GLY A 51 6.12 12.11 17.89
N VAL A 52 5.89 10.90 18.36
CA VAL A 52 6.59 10.31 19.51
C VAL A 52 6.65 8.80 19.32
N GLU A 53 7.78 8.20 19.68
CA GLU A 53 7.90 6.74 19.79
C GLU A 53 7.85 6.33 21.25
N ILE A 54 6.76 5.68 21.66
CA ILE A 54 6.52 5.29 23.05
C ILE A 54 6.95 3.85 23.25
N SER A 55 7.88 3.62 24.18
CA SER A 55 8.23 2.28 24.64
C SER A 55 7.19 1.78 25.64
N ALA A 56 6.55 0.65 25.34
CA ALA A 56 5.50 0.05 26.15
C ALA A 56 6.01 -1.09 27.04
N ALA A 57 5.29 -1.37 28.12
CA ALA A 57 5.68 -2.38 29.11
C ALA A 57 5.71 -3.82 28.57
N ASP A 58 5.01 -4.09 27.47
CA ASP A 58 5.02 -5.36 26.75
C ASP A 58 6.15 -5.45 25.69
N LYS A 59 7.14 -4.56 25.80
CA LYS A 59 8.34 -4.46 24.97
C LYS A 59 8.08 -4.10 23.51
N LEU A 60 6.88 -3.62 23.20
CA LEU A 60 6.58 -3.03 21.90
C LEU A 60 6.86 -1.53 21.93
N HIS A 61 7.19 -0.97 20.76
CA HIS A 61 7.27 0.47 20.58
C HIS A 61 6.09 0.92 19.71
N ILE A 62 5.46 2.03 20.09
CA ILE A 62 4.32 2.59 19.38
C ILE A 62 4.72 3.96 18.86
N VAL A 63 4.74 4.12 17.54
CA VAL A 63 4.88 5.42 16.92
C VAL A 63 3.50 6.06 16.87
N CYS A 64 3.40 7.27 17.39
CA CYS A 64 2.20 8.11 17.30
C CYS A 64 2.53 9.38 16.51
N ILE A 65 1.68 9.74 15.54
CA ILE A 65 1.83 10.91 14.67
C ILE A 65 0.56 11.75 14.80
N TYR A 66 0.70 13.01 15.17
CA TYR A 66 -0.41 13.87 15.59
C TYR A 66 -0.29 15.28 15.03
N ASP A 67 -1.41 16.00 15.02
CA ASP A 67 -1.48 17.40 14.60
C ASP A 67 -1.09 18.34 15.75
N TYR A 68 -0.74 19.58 15.42
CA TYR A 68 -0.31 20.59 16.41
C TYR A 68 -1.36 20.80 17.52
N GLU A 69 -2.66 20.77 17.18
CA GLU A 69 -3.76 20.93 18.14
C GLU A 69 -3.80 19.84 19.23
N GLN A 70 -3.25 18.66 18.94
CA GLN A 70 -3.21 17.53 19.86
C GLN A 70 -1.96 17.55 20.76
N GLU A 71 -0.97 18.43 20.52
CA GLU A 71 0.31 18.43 21.23
C GLU A 71 0.14 18.59 22.76
N SER A 72 -0.78 19.44 23.20
CA SER A 72 -1.03 19.64 24.64
C SER A 72 -1.48 18.35 25.33
N TRP A 73 -2.39 17.61 24.68
CA TRP A 73 -2.87 16.35 25.22
C TRP A 73 -1.77 15.28 25.22
N VAL A 74 -1.00 15.18 24.14
CA VAL A 74 0.10 14.21 24.04
C VAL A 74 1.15 14.48 25.13
N ASN A 75 1.55 15.73 25.32
CA ASN A 75 2.53 16.08 26.37
C ASN A 75 1.99 15.78 27.78
N GLN A 76 0.70 16.02 28.03
CA GLN A 76 0.07 15.63 29.29
C GLN A 76 0.08 14.11 29.47
N TRP A 77 -0.39 13.35 28.47
CA TRP A 77 -0.42 11.89 28.52
C TRP A 77 0.98 11.33 28.79
N LEU A 78 2.02 11.85 28.11
CA LEU A 78 3.41 11.45 28.34
C LEU A 78 3.85 11.74 29.77
N SER A 79 3.53 12.92 30.31
CA SER A 79 3.91 13.28 31.69
C SER A 79 3.26 12.38 32.76
N GLU A 80 2.08 11.83 32.47
CA GLU A 80 1.33 10.97 33.38
C GLU A 80 1.72 9.49 33.23
N ASN A 81 2.11 9.06 32.02
CA ASN A 81 2.27 7.64 31.69
C ASN A 81 3.72 7.20 31.40
N ILE A 82 4.68 8.12 31.30
CA ILE A 82 6.11 7.81 31.12
C ILE A 82 6.85 7.97 32.45
N ILE A 83 7.57 6.92 32.86
CA ILE A 83 8.39 6.94 34.09
C ILE A 83 9.68 7.72 33.87
N SER A 84 10.36 7.48 32.75
CA SER A 84 11.55 8.22 32.32
C SER A 84 11.73 8.07 30.81
N GLU A 85 12.53 8.94 30.19
CA GLU A 85 12.86 8.80 28.75
C GLU A 85 13.50 7.45 28.42
N LYS A 86 14.23 6.86 29.39
CA LYS A 86 14.92 5.57 29.25
C LYS A 86 14.00 4.36 29.48
N ASP A 87 13.11 4.45 30.47
CA ASP A 87 12.29 3.31 30.90
C ASP A 87 10.95 3.25 30.14
N GLY A 88 10.49 4.38 29.59
CA GLY A 88 9.25 4.46 28.82
C GLY A 88 8.00 4.38 29.69
N SER A 89 6.93 3.83 29.10
CA SER A 89 5.63 3.71 29.73
C SER A 89 5.47 2.40 30.49
N TYR A 90 4.84 2.48 31.66
CA TYR A 90 4.36 1.29 32.38
C TYR A 90 3.10 0.67 31.74
N GLN A 91 2.47 1.38 30.79
CA GLN A 91 1.30 0.91 30.07
C GLN A 91 1.67 -0.11 28.99
N HIS A 92 0.76 -1.04 28.71
CA HIS A 92 0.90 -1.97 27.59
C HIS A 92 0.52 -1.31 26.27
N SER A 93 1.10 -1.77 25.15
CA SER A 93 0.83 -1.21 23.82
C SER A 93 -0.65 -1.09 23.47
N LEU A 94 -1.48 -2.09 23.80
CA LEU A 94 -2.91 -2.04 23.53
C LEU A 94 -3.62 -0.87 24.24
N THR A 95 -3.22 -0.54 25.46
CA THR A 95 -3.78 0.60 26.21
C THR A 95 -3.35 1.90 25.56
N ILE A 96 -2.06 2.03 25.25
CA ILE A 96 -1.48 3.20 24.60
C ILE A 96 -2.20 3.46 23.26
N MET A 97 -2.27 2.44 22.40
CA MET A 97 -2.94 2.56 21.10
C MET A 97 -4.40 3.01 21.27
N LYS A 98 -5.15 2.46 22.24
CA LYS A 98 -6.54 2.88 22.50
C LYS A 98 -6.65 4.35 22.92
N ASP A 99 -5.80 4.82 23.82
CA ASP A 99 -5.83 6.21 24.28
C ASP A 99 -5.59 7.17 23.11
N PHE A 100 -4.61 6.86 22.27
CA PHE A 100 -4.28 7.65 21.08
C PHE A 100 -5.37 7.55 20.00
N ASN A 101 -5.94 6.37 19.77
CA ASN A 101 -7.08 6.19 18.87
C ASN A 101 -8.30 7.01 19.30
N ASN A 102 -8.57 7.13 20.60
CA ASN A 102 -9.67 7.96 21.13
C ASN A 102 -9.49 9.45 20.83
N GLN A 103 -8.24 9.90 20.69
CA GLN A 103 -7.91 11.27 20.26
C GLN A 103 -7.83 11.41 18.74
N LYS A 104 -8.10 10.35 17.97
CA LYS A 104 -7.90 10.28 16.52
C LYS A 104 -6.45 10.53 16.09
N ILE A 105 -5.50 10.10 16.92
CA ILE A 105 -4.07 10.19 16.61
C ILE A 105 -3.64 8.93 15.86
N VAL A 106 -2.94 9.12 14.73
CA VAL A 106 -2.36 8.02 13.94
C VAL A 106 -1.34 7.29 14.80
N ASN A 107 -1.47 5.97 14.91
CA ASN A 107 -0.49 5.16 15.64
C ASN A 107 -0.29 3.78 15.01
N TYR A 108 0.93 3.25 15.13
CA TYR A 108 1.29 1.92 14.68
C TYR A 108 2.47 1.36 15.48
N ILE A 109 2.65 0.04 15.41
CA ILE A 109 3.75 -0.64 16.09
C ILE A 109 5.05 -0.44 15.29
N ALA A 110 6.03 0.19 15.93
CA ALA A 110 7.37 0.37 15.37
C ALA A 110 8.09 -0.97 15.21
N HIS A 111 9.04 -1.04 14.27
CA HIS A 111 9.89 -2.20 14.02
C HIS A 111 9.14 -3.53 13.85
N PHE A 112 7.88 -3.50 13.41
CA PHE A 112 7.02 -4.67 13.29
C PHE A 112 7.65 -5.84 12.51
N ASN A 113 8.41 -5.53 11.45
CA ASN A 113 9.10 -6.54 10.63
C ASN A 113 10.31 -7.18 11.32
N SER A 114 10.93 -6.47 12.26
CA SER A 114 12.14 -6.91 12.96
C SER A 114 11.82 -7.54 14.31
N TYR A 115 10.66 -7.22 14.88
CA TYR A 115 10.21 -7.72 16.16
C TYR A 115 9.48 -9.06 15.98
N ASP A 116 9.77 -10.02 16.85
CA ASP A 116 9.23 -11.39 16.80
C ASP A 116 7.73 -11.49 17.21
N ILE A 117 6.93 -10.45 16.99
CA ILE A 117 5.49 -10.41 17.29
C ILE A 117 4.77 -11.51 16.52
N LEU A 118 5.16 -11.76 15.27
CA LEU A 118 4.52 -12.75 14.41
C LEU A 118 5.15 -14.16 14.48
N LYS A 119 6.33 -14.32 15.09
CA LYS A 119 6.98 -15.63 15.16
C LYS A 119 6.30 -16.56 16.17
N LYS A 120 6.32 -17.87 15.87
CA LYS A 120 5.92 -18.91 16.84
C LYS A 120 6.86 -18.85 18.04
N GLY A 121 6.30 -18.71 19.25
CA GLY A 121 7.07 -18.55 20.48
C GLY A 121 7.23 -17.11 20.98
N SER A 122 6.61 -16.12 20.34
CA SER A 122 6.60 -14.75 20.89
C SER A 122 6.03 -14.72 22.32
N HIS A 123 6.52 -13.82 23.14
CA HIS A 123 6.04 -13.62 24.51
C HIS A 123 4.57 -13.14 24.63
N LEU A 124 3.96 -12.68 23.53
CA LEU A 124 2.58 -12.20 23.52
C LEU A 124 1.57 -13.31 23.21
N SER A 125 0.46 -13.33 23.97
CA SER A 125 -0.60 -14.32 23.76
C SER A 125 -1.34 -14.09 22.43
N GLY A 126 -1.86 -15.16 21.82
CA GLY A 126 -2.60 -15.06 20.56
C GLY A 126 -3.84 -14.16 20.65
N ALA A 127 -4.52 -14.14 21.80
CA ALA A 127 -5.65 -13.25 22.03
C ALA A 127 -5.23 -11.77 22.08
N TYR A 128 -4.11 -11.47 22.74
CA TYR A 128 -3.56 -10.12 22.81
C TYR A 128 -3.16 -9.61 21.43
N LYS A 129 -2.46 -10.43 20.64
CA LYS A 129 -2.13 -10.11 19.24
C LYS A 129 -3.37 -9.79 18.41
N ARG A 130 -4.41 -10.64 18.46
CA ARG A 130 -5.66 -10.40 17.73
C ARG A 130 -6.33 -9.08 18.13
N LYS A 131 -6.22 -8.68 19.39
CA LYS A 131 -6.80 -7.43 19.87
C LYS A 131 -5.98 -6.21 19.46
N ILE A 132 -4.66 -6.29 19.48
CA ILE A 132 -3.78 -5.23 18.97
C ILE A 132 -3.96 -4.99 17.47
N PHE A 133 -4.01 -6.05 16.68
CA PHE A 133 -4.22 -5.97 15.22
C PHE A 133 -5.69 -5.92 14.84
N SER A 134 -6.57 -5.61 15.78
CA SER A 134 -7.98 -5.44 15.46
C SER A 134 -8.16 -4.19 14.60
N LYS A 135 -9.25 -4.19 13.83
CA LYS A 135 -9.63 -3.04 13.02
C LYS A 135 -9.69 -1.77 13.85
N GLU A 136 -10.18 -1.83 15.09
CA GLU A 136 -10.35 -0.64 15.94
C GLU A 136 -9.02 0.03 16.33
N ASN A 137 -7.91 -0.71 16.30
CA ASN A 137 -6.61 -0.24 16.76
C ASN A 137 -5.63 0.11 15.63
N THR A 138 -5.94 -0.30 14.40
CA THR A 138 -5.05 -0.14 13.23
C THR A 138 -5.67 0.77 12.15
N ARG A 139 -6.52 1.72 12.58
CA ARG A 139 -7.43 2.52 11.74
C ARG A 139 -6.75 3.65 10.97
N PHE A 140 -5.80 3.39 10.07
CA PHE A 140 -5.10 4.53 9.43
C PHE A 140 -4.79 4.38 7.95
N LEU A 141 -5.49 3.47 7.26
CA LEU A 141 -5.45 3.40 5.81
C LEU A 141 -6.84 3.68 5.27
N GLU A 142 -7.00 4.86 4.70
CA GLU A 142 -8.17 5.21 3.90
C GLU A 142 -7.75 5.31 2.44
N PHE A 143 -8.60 4.78 1.56
CA PHE A 143 -8.39 4.86 0.12
C PHE A 143 -9.52 5.64 -0.52
N ASN A 144 -9.18 6.45 -1.51
CA ASN A 144 -10.18 7.12 -2.32
C ASN A 144 -10.88 6.07 -3.19
N ILE A 145 -12.10 5.68 -2.84
CA ILE A 145 -12.84 4.66 -3.57
C ILE A 145 -13.37 5.14 -4.92
N ASN A 146 -13.27 6.43 -5.20
CA ASN A 146 -13.64 6.99 -6.49
C ASN A 146 -12.42 7.16 -7.40
N SER A 147 -11.21 6.82 -6.93
CA SER A 147 -10.04 6.79 -7.81
C SER A 147 -10.22 5.69 -8.85
N LYS A 148 -10.20 6.05 -10.13
CA LYS A 148 -10.17 5.09 -11.24
C LYS A 148 -11.39 4.14 -11.32
N GLU A 149 -12.56 4.51 -10.81
CA GLU A 149 -13.77 3.67 -10.91
C GLU A 149 -14.72 4.11 -12.05
N SER A 150 -14.61 5.35 -12.53
CA SER A 150 -15.52 5.88 -13.55
C SER A 150 -14.85 6.89 -14.49
N SER A 151 -15.42 7.03 -15.70
CA SER A 151 -15.04 8.08 -16.67
C SER A 151 -15.46 9.48 -16.24
N GLN A 152 -16.30 9.58 -15.20
CA GLN A 152 -16.75 10.85 -14.62
C GLN A 152 -15.83 11.23 -13.46
N GLN A 153 -15.52 12.52 -13.37
CA GLN A 153 -14.75 13.06 -12.25
C GLN A 153 -15.67 13.11 -11.03
N LEU A 154 -15.66 12.02 -10.26
CA LEU A 154 -16.36 11.92 -8.99
C LEU A 154 -15.56 12.63 -7.91
N ASP A 155 -16.25 13.18 -6.92
CA ASP A 155 -15.61 13.77 -5.74
C ASP A 155 -14.75 12.74 -5.02
N ILE A 156 -13.67 13.21 -4.41
CA ILE A 156 -12.78 12.37 -3.62
C ILE A 156 -13.56 11.81 -2.43
N LEU A 157 -13.58 10.48 -2.29
CA LEU A 157 -14.27 9.80 -1.19
C LEU A 157 -13.33 8.78 -0.55
N TYR A 158 -12.72 9.18 0.56
CA TYR A 158 -11.90 8.31 1.37
C TYR A 158 -12.76 7.36 2.21
N LYS A 159 -12.37 6.08 2.22
CA LYS A 159 -12.94 5.06 3.09
C LYS A 159 -11.85 4.21 3.70
N GLU A 160 -12.00 3.86 4.99
CA GLU A 160 -11.13 2.89 5.66
C GLU A 160 -11.03 1.58 4.86
N VAL A 161 -9.82 1.02 4.70
CA VAL A 161 -9.60 -0.30 4.05
C VAL A 161 -10.52 -1.37 4.62
N GLY A 162 -10.75 -1.32 5.93
CA GLY A 162 -11.59 -2.28 6.64
C GLY A 162 -13.08 -2.23 6.29
N VAL A 163 -13.57 -1.23 5.54
CA VAL A 163 -14.96 -1.17 5.03
C VAL A 163 -15.07 -1.34 3.52
N LEU A 164 -13.94 -1.42 2.80
CA LEU A 164 -13.92 -1.60 1.35
C LEU A 164 -14.49 -2.95 0.93
N SER A 165 -15.15 -2.99 -0.23
CA SER A 165 -15.48 -4.27 -0.89
C SER A 165 -14.20 -5.02 -1.26
N LEU A 166 -14.31 -6.32 -1.54
CA LEU A 166 -13.13 -7.12 -1.89
C LEU A 166 -12.43 -6.59 -3.15
N GLY A 167 -13.19 -6.23 -4.19
CA GLY A 167 -12.65 -5.57 -5.39
C GLY A 167 -11.95 -4.25 -5.07
N GLN A 168 -12.58 -3.38 -4.26
CA GLN A 168 -11.97 -2.11 -3.85
C GLN A 168 -10.66 -2.29 -3.08
N LYS A 169 -10.53 -3.37 -2.28
CA LYS A 169 -9.27 -3.71 -1.59
C LYS A 169 -8.18 -4.13 -2.57
N VAL A 170 -8.53 -4.93 -3.59
CA VAL A 170 -7.59 -5.34 -4.64
C VAL A 170 -7.07 -4.10 -5.38
N VAL A 171 -7.98 -3.20 -5.78
CA VAL A 171 -7.62 -1.92 -6.41
C VAL A 171 -6.69 -1.09 -5.54
N ALA A 172 -7.08 -0.84 -4.28
CA ALA A 172 -6.30 -0.07 -3.32
C ALA A 172 -4.88 -0.63 -3.14
N MET A 173 -4.76 -1.96 -3.02
CA MET A 173 -3.48 -2.62 -2.83
C MET A 173 -2.59 -2.54 -4.07
N LEU A 174 -3.15 -2.74 -5.26
CA LEU A 174 -2.42 -2.61 -6.52
C LEU A 174 -1.95 -1.16 -6.72
N ASP A 175 -2.82 -0.18 -6.55
CA ASP A 175 -2.46 1.24 -6.64
C ASP A 175 -1.33 1.60 -5.68
N PHE A 176 -1.42 1.14 -4.43
CA PHE A 176 -0.37 1.36 -3.44
C PHE A 176 0.97 0.72 -3.83
N LEU A 177 0.97 -0.55 -4.24
CA LEU A 177 2.18 -1.27 -4.64
C LEU A 177 2.86 -0.61 -5.84
N LEU A 178 2.08 -0.20 -6.83
CA LEU A 178 2.58 0.43 -8.04
C LEU A 178 3.12 1.84 -7.74
N ALA A 179 2.37 2.67 -7.01
CA ALA A 179 2.81 4.01 -6.63
C ALA A 179 4.05 4.00 -5.70
N TYR A 180 4.13 3.04 -4.77
CA TYR A 180 5.27 2.89 -3.88
C TYR A 180 6.57 2.55 -4.63
N SER A 181 6.46 1.84 -5.76
CA SER A 181 7.61 1.48 -6.60
C SER A 181 8.33 2.74 -7.11
N ASP A 182 7.56 3.71 -7.62
CA ASP A 182 8.09 4.99 -8.11
C ASP A 182 8.74 5.81 -6.99
N TYR A 183 8.07 5.87 -5.82
CA TYR A 183 8.55 6.61 -4.66
C TYR A 183 9.85 6.02 -4.09
N SER A 184 9.89 4.71 -3.88
CA SER A 184 11.04 4.01 -3.29
C SER A 184 12.16 3.71 -4.28
N LYS A 185 11.95 4.00 -5.58
CA LYS A 185 12.81 3.58 -6.69
C LYS A 185 13.06 2.07 -6.69
N ASP A 186 12.05 1.31 -6.30
CA ASP A 186 12.10 -0.15 -6.22
C ASP A 186 11.41 -0.76 -7.45
N PHE A 187 12.24 -1.15 -8.41
CA PHE A 187 11.81 -1.70 -9.69
C PHE A 187 12.12 -3.19 -9.83
N ARG A 188 12.21 -3.93 -8.72
CA ARG A 188 12.40 -5.40 -8.74
C ARG A 188 11.30 -6.09 -9.55
N PRO A 189 11.46 -7.35 -10.01
CA PRO A 189 10.36 -8.05 -10.67
C PRO A 189 9.10 -8.13 -9.79
N LEU A 190 7.92 -7.94 -10.38
CA LEU A 190 6.62 -8.07 -9.70
C LEU A 190 5.94 -9.35 -10.18
N ILE A 191 5.56 -10.23 -9.26
CA ILE A 191 4.81 -11.46 -9.57
C ILE A 191 3.43 -11.31 -8.94
N ILE A 192 2.37 -11.40 -9.74
CA ILE A 192 0.99 -11.28 -9.27
C ILE A 192 0.20 -12.49 -9.76
N ASP A 193 -0.47 -13.16 -8.82
CA ASP A 193 -1.40 -14.23 -9.09
C ASP A 193 -2.82 -13.68 -9.10
N GLN A 194 -3.54 -13.93 -10.20
CA GLN A 194 -4.92 -13.52 -10.44
C GLN A 194 -5.23 -12.05 -10.06
N PRO A 195 -4.54 -11.06 -10.67
CA PRO A 195 -4.80 -9.64 -10.40
C PRO A 195 -6.23 -9.19 -10.71
N GLU A 196 -6.97 -9.96 -11.53
CA GLU A 196 -8.37 -9.73 -11.90
C GLU A 196 -9.41 -10.12 -10.84
N ASP A 197 -9.03 -10.92 -9.83
CA ASP A 197 -10.00 -11.53 -8.94
C ASP A 197 -10.80 -10.47 -8.18
N ASN A 198 -12.13 -10.64 -8.17
CA ASN A 198 -13.10 -9.72 -7.56
C ASN A 198 -13.23 -8.35 -8.24
N LEU A 199 -12.67 -8.18 -9.44
CA LEU A 199 -12.84 -6.98 -10.27
C LEU A 199 -13.83 -7.25 -11.41
N ASP A 200 -14.57 -6.23 -11.81
CA ASP A 200 -15.43 -6.31 -12.98
C ASP A 200 -14.64 -6.10 -14.29
N ASN A 201 -15.15 -6.65 -15.40
CA ASN A 201 -14.49 -6.57 -16.71
C ASN A 201 -14.24 -5.14 -17.20
N ARG A 202 -15.09 -4.18 -16.84
CA ARG A 202 -14.92 -2.78 -17.24
C ARG A 202 -13.74 -2.16 -16.50
N TYR A 203 -13.59 -2.44 -15.21
CA TYR A 203 -12.44 -2.01 -14.42
C TYR A 203 -11.14 -2.63 -14.96
N ILE A 204 -11.15 -3.95 -15.20
CA ILE A 204 -9.99 -4.68 -15.74
C ILE A 204 -9.49 -4.03 -17.03
N TYR A 205 -10.39 -3.78 -17.98
CA TYR A 205 -10.03 -3.19 -19.26
C TYR A 205 -9.57 -1.73 -19.15
N ARG A 206 -10.30 -0.89 -18.41
CA ARG A 206 -10.04 0.56 -18.38
C ARG A 206 -8.86 0.97 -17.51
N HIS A 207 -8.61 0.21 -16.44
CA HIS A 207 -7.66 0.61 -15.40
C HIS A 207 -6.53 -0.40 -15.27
N LEU A 208 -6.84 -1.64 -14.91
CA LEU A 208 -5.80 -2.64 -14.62
C LEU A 208 -4.85 -2.87 -15.82
N VAL A 209 -5.41 -3.03 -17.02
CA VAL A 209 -4.63 -3.13 -18.27
C VAL A 209 -3.73 -1.92 -18.48
N GLN A 210 -4.23 -0.71 -18.25
CA GLN A 210 -3.44 0.50 -18.45
C GLN A 210 -2.30 0.59 -17.42
N GLN A 211 -2.59 0.26 -16.16
CA GLN A 211 -1.58 0.22 -15.10
C GLN A 211 -0.44 -0.74 -15.42
N PHE A 212 -0.75 -1.94 -15.93
CA PHE A 212 0.28 -2.88 -16.33
C PHE A 212 1.13 -2.37 -17.49
N ARG A 213 0.53 -1.71 -18.47
CA ARG A 213 1.26 -1.08 -19.60
C ARG A 213 2.21 0.01 -19.12
N ASP A 214 1.78 0.83 -18.17
CA ASP A 214 2.60 1.92 -17.65
C ASP A 214 3.77 1.37 -16.81
N VAL A 215 3.50 0.39 -15.96
CA VAL A 215 4.49 -0.17 -15.02
C VAL A 215 5.51 -1.09 -15.71
N LYS A 216 5.11 -1.84 -16.75
CA LYS A 216 6.04 -2.73 -17.47
C LYS A 216 7.20 -1.98 -18.15
N ALA A 217 7.06 -0.68 -18.37
CA ALA A 217 8.13 0.16 -18.90
C ALA A 217 9.26 0.40 -17.89
N GLN A 218 8.98 0.25 -16.60
CA GLN A 218 9.93 0.54 -15.51
C GLN A 218 10.42 -0.72 -14.79
N ARG A 219 9.62 -1.78 -14.74
CA ARG A 219 9.97 -3.06 -14.09
C ARG A 219 9.37 -4.26 -14.82
N GLN A 220 9.97 -5.43 -14.62
CA GLN A 220 9.40 -6.69 -15.11
C GLN A 220 8.15 -7.07 -14.31
N ILE A 221 7.08 -7.47 -15.01
CA ILE A 221 5.84 -7.98 -14.41
C ILE A 221 5.59 -9.39 -14.93
N ILE A 222 5.30 -10.32 -14.02
CA ILE A 222 4.90 -11.70 -14.32
C ILE A 222 3.50 -11.89 -13.73
N LEU A 223 2.54 -12.19 -14.59
CA LEU A 223 1.14 -12.36 -14.20
C LEU A 223 0.71 -13.81 -14.44
N ALA A 224 0.14 -14.44 -13.42
CA ALA A 224 -0.69 -15.63 -13.60
C ALA A 224 -2.15 -15.16 -13.69
N THR A 225 -2.81 -15.42 -14.82
CA THR A 225 -4.15 -14.89 -15.09
C THR A 225 -4.96 -15.88 -15.92
N HIS A 226 -6.27 -15.86 -15.71
CA HIS A 226 -7.26 -16.55 -16.54
C HIS A 226 -8.11 -15.57 -17.35
N ASN A 227 -7.75 -14.28 -17.36
CA ASN A 227 -8.51 -13.24 -18.05
C ASN A 227 -7.90 -12.91 -19.43
N ALA A 228 -8.61 -13.27 -20.49
CA ALA A 228 -8.17 -12.99 -21.87
C ALA A 228 -7.94 -11.49 -22.15
N THR A 229 -8.70 -10.60 -21.51
CA THR A 229 -8.55 -9.14 -21.65
C THR A 229 -7.18 -8.68 -21.15
N ILE A 230 -6.73 -9.21 -20.00
CA ILE A 230 -5.40 -8.87 -19.48
C ILE A 230 -4.32 -9.34 -20.47
N VAL A 231 -4.38 -10.60 -20.89
CA VAL A 231 -3.37 -11.19 -21.80
C VAL A 231 -3.31 -10.43 -23.13
N THR A 232 -4.45 -10.11 -23.72
CA THR A 232 -4.52 -9.53 -25.07
C THR A 232 -4.38 -8.01 -25.07
N ASN A 233 -4.85 -7.31 -24.04
CA ASN A 233 -4.84 -5.85 -24.01
C ASN A 233 -3.67 -5.28 -23.23
N SER A 234 -2.97 -5.98 -22.34
CA SER A 234 -1.86 -5.38 -21.55
C SER A 234 -0.55 -5.18 -22.34
N MET A 235 -0.57 -5.36 -23.67
CA MET A 235 0.62 -5.38 -24.52
C MET A 235 1.65 -6.40 -24.01
N THR A 236 1.19 -7.60 -23.66
CA THR A 236 2.02 -8.67 -23.11
C THR A 236 3.16 -9.04 -24.05
N ASP A 237 4.41 -9.00 -23.55
CA ASP A 237 5.61 -9.32 -24.36
C ASP A 237 5.77 -10.82 -24.57
N GLN A 238 5.40 -11.62 -23.58
CA GLN A 238 5.53 -13.08 -23.64
C GLN A 238 4.34 -13.73 -22.94
N VAL A 239 3.70 -14.68 -23.62
CA VAL A 239 2.71 -15.57 -23.05
C VAL A 239 3.36 -16.93 -22.82
N VAL A 240 3.17 -17.47 -21.63
CA VAL A 240 3.59 -18.83 -21.27
C VAL A 240 2.31 -19.62 -20.96
N ILE A 241 2.05 -20.63 -21.78
CA ILE A 241 0.91 -21.53 -21.60
C ILE A 241 1.36 -22.70 -20.75
N MET A 242 0.69 -22.87 -19.62
CA MET A 242 0.94 -23.94 -18.67
C MET A 242 -0.13 -25.02 -18.82
N GLU A 243 0.27 -26.28 -18.68
CA GLU A 243 -0.62 -27.43 -18.59
C GLU A 243 -0.26 -28.32 -17.40
N SER A 244 -1.19 -29.15 -16.95
CA SER A 244 -1.03 -30.00 -15.76
C SER A 244 -1.77 -31.32 -15.90
N ASP A 245 -1.17 -32.40 -15.39
CA ASP A 245 -1.83 -33.70 -15.23
C ASP A 245 -2.51 -33.85 -13.85
N GLY A 246 -2.57 -32.76 -13.07
CA GLY A 246 -3.05 -32.74 -11.69
C GLY A 246 -1.98 -33.12 -10.64
N VAL A 247 -0.78 -33.54 -11.07
CA VAL A 247 0.36 -33.86 -10.20
C VAL A 247 1.56 -32.97 -10.51
N ASN A 248 1.86 -32.76 -11.79
CA ASN A 248 2.94 -31.93 -12.30
C ASN A 248 2.40 -30.91 -13.30
N GLY A 249 2.94 -29.69 -13.25
CA GLY A 249 2.73 -28.68 -14.28
C GLY A 249 3.93 -28.57 -15.21
N TRP A 250 3.71 -28.29 -16.49
CA TRP A 250 4.76 -28.02 -17.47
C TRP A 250 4.36 -26.88 -18.41
N ILE A 251 5.35 -26.31 -19.09
CA ILE A 251 5.12 -25.34 -20.15
C ILE A 251 4.68 -26.12 -21.40
N GLU A 252 3.44 -25.93 -21.83
CA GLU A 252 2.94 -26.49 -23.09
C GLU A 252 3.50 -25.70 -24.28
N SER A 253 3.50 -24.37 -24.17
CA SER A 253 3.89 -23.48 -25.26
C SER A 253 4.25 -22.09 -24.74
N GLN A 254 5.04 -21.34 -25.50
CA GLN A 254 5.38 -19.95 -25.19
C GLN A 254 5.62 -19.14 -26.46
N GLY A 255 5.37 -17.84 -26.41
CA GLY A 255 5.54 -16.96 -27.57
C GLY A 255 4.89 -15.59 -27.39
N TYR A 256 4.77 -14.87 -28.49
CA TYR A 256 4.18 -13.53 -28.54
C TYR A 256 2.66 -13.61 -28.76
N VAL A 257 1.88 -12.70 -28.15
CA VAL A 257 0.42 -12.60 -28.36
C VAL A 257 0.05 -12.45 -29.84
N SER A 258 0.93 -11.88 -30.66
CA SER A 258 0.72 -11.70 -32.10
C SER A 258 0.73 -13.00 -32.90
N GLU A 259 1.37 -14.06 -32.40
CA GLU A 259 1.57 -15.30 -33.12
C GLU A 259 0.31 -16.16 -33.18
N LYS A 260 0.04 -16.74 -34.35
CA LYS A 260 -1.21 -17.49 -34.60
C LYS A 260 -1.37 -18.68 -33.66
N TYR A 261 -0.28 -19.38 -33.32
CA TYR A 261 -0.35 -20.54 -32.44
C TYR A 261 -0.68 -20.11 -31.00
N ILE A 262 -0.09 -19.03 -30.49
CA ILE A 262 -0.43 -18.45 -29.18
C ILE A 262 -1.89 -17.98 -29.14
N LYS A 263 -2.36 -17.28 -30.18
CA LYS A 263 -3.78 -16.87 -30.29
C LYS A 263 -4.74 -18.07 -30.23
N ASN A 264 -4.38 -19.19 -30.84
CA ASN A 264 -5.19 -20.41 -30.76
C ASN A 264 -5.26 -20.95 -29.32
N HIS A 265 -4.14 -20.97 -28.57
CA HIS A 265 -4.16 -21.37 -27.17
C HIS A 265 -5.01 -20.43 -26.32
N ILE A 266 -4.86 -19.10 -26.48
CA ILE A 266 -5.66 -18.10 -25.77
C ILE A 266 -7.16 -18.34 -26.01
N ILE A 267 -7.59 -18.52 -27.26
CA ILE A 267 -9.01 -18.79 -27.59
C ILE A 267 -9.48 -20.10 -26.96
N ASN A 268 -8.66 -21.14 -27.02
CA ASN A 268 -9.04 -22.45 -26.50
C ASN A 268 -9.16 -22.46 -24.97
N GLN A 269 -8.22 -21.83 -24.26
CA GLN A 269 -8.12 -21.92 -22.81
C GLN A 269 -8.89 -20.82 -22.08
N LEU A 270 -8.90 -19.59 -22.61
CA LEU A 270 -9.50 -18.43 -21.93
C LEU A 270 -10.89 -18.04 -22.48
N GLU A 271 -11.22 -18.44 -23.71
CA GLU A 271 -12.52 -18.11 -24.36
C GLU A 271 -13.42 -19.34 -24.57
N GLY A 272 -13.01 -20.50 -24.08
CA GLY A 272 -13.79 -21.75 -24.17
C GLY A 272 -13.81 -22.38 -25.56
N GLY A 273 -12.85 -22.05 -26.43
CA GLY A 273 -12.73 -22.64 -27.77
C GLY A 273 -13.26 -21.77 -28.90
N LYS A 274 -12.87 -22.13 -30.12
CA LYS A 274 -13.20 -21.36 -31.34
C LYS A 274 -14.69 -21.22 -31.59
N ASP A 275 -15.46 -22.27 -31.36
CA ASP A 275 -16.91 -22.25 -31.62
C ASP A 275 -17.65 -21.40 -30.59
N SER A 276 -17.27 -21.53 -29.30
CA SER A 276 -17.75 -20.65 -28.21
C SER A 276 -17.47 -19.17 -28.53
N PHE A 277 -16.23 -18.84 -28.90
CA PHE A 277 -15.83 -17.48 -29.20
C PHE A 277 -16.57 -16.89 -30.41
N LYS A 278 -16.72 -17.66 -31.50
CA LYS A 278 -17.51 -17.23 -32.67
C LYS A 278 -18.98 -17.00 -32.32
N HIS A 279 -19.58 -17.87 -31.52
CA HIS A 279 -20.96 -17.70 -31.07
C HIS A 279 -21.11 -16.42 -30.23
N LYS A 280 -20.16 -16.15 -29.32
CA LYS A 280 -20.07 -14.91 -28.53
C LYS A 280 -20.08 -13.67 -29.44
N ILE A 281 -19.24 -13.67 -30.49
CA ILE A 281 -19.19 -12.57 -31.47
C ILE A 281 -20.55 -12.41 -32.16
N SER A 282 -21.18 -13.50 -32.61
CA SER A 282 -22.48 -13.44 -33.30
C SER A 282 -23.61 -12.87 -32.42
N ILE A 283 -23.57 -13.11 -31.11
CA ILE A 283 -24.56 -12.54 -30.17
C ILE A 283 -24.41 -11.02 -30.09
N TYR A 284 -23.17 -10.51 -30.09
CA TYR A 284 -22.90 -9.07 -29.93
C TYR A 284 -22.82 -8.31 -31.26
N GLU A 285 -22.90 -8.99 -32.39
CA GLU A 285 -22.70 -8.40 -33.72
C GLU A 285 -23.59 -7.17 -33.97
N THR A 286 -24.87 -7.24 -33.57
CA THR A 286 -25.81 -6.11 -33.71
C THR A 286 -25.49 -4.91 -32.83
N ALA A 287 -24.76 -5.10 -31.74
CA ALA A 287 -24.32 -4.03 -30.84
C ALA A 287 -22.92 -3.48 -31.20
N LEU A 288 -22.14 -4.23 -31.98
CA LEU A 288 -20.80 -3.84 -32.45
C LEU A 288 -20.81 -3.20 -33.85
N SER A 289 -21.88 -3.43 -34.60
CA SER A 289 -22.08 -2.84 -35.93
C SER A 289 -22.66 -1.43 -35.78
N GLU A 290 -21.79 -0.44 -35.59
CA GLU A 290 -22.10 0.97 -35.83
C GLU A 290 -21.84 1.36 -37.30
#